data_AF-A0A2V9C8M6-F1
#
_entry.id   AF-A0A2V9C8M6-F1
#
_cell.length_a   1.000
_cell.length_b   1.000
_cell.length_c   1.000
_cell.angle_alpha   90.00
_cell.angle_beta   90.00
_cell.angle_gamma   90.00
#
_symmetry.space_group_name_H-M   'P 1'
#
loop_
_entity.id
_entity.type
_entity.pdbx_description
1 polymer ?
#
loop_
_entity_poly.entity_id
_entity_poly.type
_entity_poly.pdbx_seq_one_letter_code
_entity_poly.pdbx_strand_id
1 'polypeptide(L)'
;QVNSAVYHVVEGRGATVIGGVRFDWEQGDIFVIPSWTYHEHLNESKSERAILFSAQDTPVLAALGKYREEALATNNGFQTVKETFDVEKALAYG
;
A
#
# COMPACT_ATOMS: atom_id res chain seq x y z
N GLN A 1 -7.06 5.68 5.54
CA GLN A 1 -7.00 5.54 7.02
C GLN A 1 -5.90 6.46 7.57
N VAL A 2 -5.99 6.95 8.81
CA VAL A 2 -4.95 7.85 9.43
C VAL A 2 -3.70 7.12 9.92
N ASN A 3 -3.72 5.80 10.02
CA ASN A 3 -2.54 5.04 10.44
C ASN A 3 -1.46 5.06 9.36
N SER A 4 -0.22 4.88 9.79
CA SER A 4 0.86 4.43 8.92
C SER A 4 0.97 2.90 8.96
N ALA A 5 1.43 2.31 7.87
CA ALA A 5 1.61 0.86 7.78
C ALA A 5 2.88 0.51 7.01
N VAL A 6 3.66 -0.44 7.55
CA VAL A 6 4.77 -1.08 6.83
C VAL A 6 4.31 -2.46 6.40
N TYR A 7 4.54 -2.79 5.14
CA TYR A 7 4.19 -4.07 4.54
C TYR A 7 5.44 -4.85 4.14
N HIS A 8 5.42 -6.15 4.42
CA HIS A 8 6.39 -7.11 3.91
C HIS A 8 5.65 -8.16 3.07
N VAL A 9 6.11 -8.37 1.83
CA VAL A 9 5.54 -9.37 0.93
C VAL A 9 6.08 -10.75 1.30
N VAL A 10 5.27 -11.50 2.04
CA VAL A 10 5.65 -12.85 2.51
C VAL A 10 5.62 -13.86 1.35
N GLU A 11 4.66 -13.71 0.44
CA GLU A 11 4.42 -14.66 -0.65
C GLU A 11 3.71 -13.95 -1.83
N GLY A 12 4.03 -14.37 -3.05
CA GLY A 12 3.34 -13.94 -4.27
C GLY A 12 3.93 -12.68 -4.90
N ARG A 13 3.17 -12.12 -5.86
CA ARG A 13 3.50 -10.88 -6.55
C ARG A 13 2.24 -10.09 -6.84
N GLY A 14 2.39 -8.78 -7.03
CA GLY A 14 1.28 -7.94 -7.35
C GLY A 14 1.66 -6.47 -7.32
N ALA A 15 0.67 -5.64 -7.04
CA ALA A 15 0.91 -4.21 -6.94
C ALA A 15 0.08 -3.56 -5.85
N THR A 16 0.51 -2.37 -5.45
CA THR A 16 -0.25 -1.49 -4.56
C THR A 16 -0.22 -0.08 -5.11
N VAL A 17 -1.38 0.54 -5.27
CA VAL A 17 -1.46 1.95 -5.67
C VAL A 17 -1.57 2.77 -4.40
N ILE A 18 -0.62 3.69 -4.18
CA ILE A 18 -0.54 4.53 -2.98
C ILE A 18 -0.56 5.99 -3.45
N GLY A 19 -1.65 6.71 -3.16
CA GLY A 19 -1.80 8.12 -3.57
C GLY A 19 -1.78 8.34 -5.10
N GLY A 20 -2.16 7.32 -5.88
CA GLY A 20 -2.08 7.31 -7.34
C GLY A 20 -0.73 6.87 -7.93
N VAL A 21 0.26 6.52 -7.11
CA VAL A 21 1.52 5.91 -7.56
C VAL A 21 1.45 4.40 -7.42
N ARG A 22 1.71 3.66 -8.49
CA ARG A 22 1.73 2.20 -8.47
C ARG A 22 3.08 1.67 -8.02
N PHE A 23 3.09 0.78 -7.05
CA PHE A 23 4.25 0.02 -6.59
C PHE A 23 4.04 -1.44 -6.97
N ASP A 24 4.82 -1.91 -7.93
CA ASP A 24 4.91 -3.34 -8.24
C ASP A 24 5.83 -4.01 -7.21
N TRP A 25 5.44 -5.17 -6.72
CA TRP A 25 6.17 -5.90 -5.69
C TRP A 25 6.12 -7.40 -5.90
N GLU A 26 7.14 -8.07 -5.40
CA GLU A 26 7.26 -9.52 -5.33
C GLU A 26 7.73 -9.99 -3.95
N GLN A 27 7.84 -11.30 -3.79
CA GLN A 27 8.20 -11.92 -2.51
C GLN A 27 9.53 -11.37 -1.98
N GLY A 28 9.51 -10.90 -0.73
CA GLY A 28 10.66 -10.30 -0.05
C GLY A 28 10.67 -8.77 -0.06
N ASP A 29 9.86 -8.12 -0.90
CA ASP A 29 9.79 -6.67 -0.94
C ASP A 29 9.14 -6.07 0.30
N ILE A 30 9.53 -4.82 0.59
CA ILE A 30 8.98 -4.00 1.67
C ILE A 30 8.51 -2.68 1.10
N PHE A 31 7.31 -2.24 1.47
CA PHE A 31 6.79 -0.93 1.13
C PHE A 31 6.01 -0.31 2.30
N VAL A 32 5.79 1.00 2.23
CA VAL A 32 5.14 1.77 3.29
C VAL A 32 3.92 2.49 2.75
N ILE A 33 2.85 2.49 3.53
CA ILE A 33 1.67 3.31 3.31
C ILE A 33 1.72 4.47 4.32
N PRO A 34 1.89 5.72 3.85
CA PRO A 34 1.85 6.89 4.71
C PRO A 34 0.46 7.13 5.30
N SER A 35 0.43 7.86 6.42
CA SER A 35 -0.82 8.32 7.04
C SER A 35 -1.69 9.09 6.04
N TRP A 36 -3.01 8.86 6.12
CA TRP A 36 -4.04 9.57 5.35
C TRP A 36 -3.84 9.54 3.83
N THR A 37 -3.25 8.46 3.33
CA THR A 37 -3.05 8.23 1.89
C THR A 37 -3.94 7.08 1.42
N TYR A 38 -4.70 7.31 0.34
CA TYR A 38 -5.47 6.25 -0.30
C TYR A 38 -4.55 5.14 -0.79
N HIS A 39 -4.97 3.91 -0.58
CA HIS A 39 -4.22 2.74 -0.98
C HIS A 39 -5.13 1.58 -1.35
N GLU A 40 -4.69 0.76 -2.30
CA GLU A 40 -5.37 -0.46 -2.73
C GLU A 40 -4.35 -1.50 -3.18
N HIS A 41 -4.63 -2.77 -2.89
CA HIS A 41 -3.76 -3.90 -3.22
C HIS A 41 -4.36 -4.72 -4.37
N LEU A 42 -3.50 -5.16 -5.29
CA LEU A 42 -3.85 -6.03 -6.40
C LEU A 42 -2.97 -7.28 -6.35
N ASN A 43 -3.60 -8.47 -6.32
CA ASN A 43 -2.91 -9.71 -6.66
C ASN A 43 -2.97 -9.88 -8.19
N GLU A 44 -1.82 -9.93 -8.84
CA GLU A 44 -1.74 -10.07 -10.29
C GLU A 44 -1.75 -11.51 -10.77
N SER A 45 -1.58 -12.48 -9.86
CA SER A 45 -1.69 -13.87 -10.22
C SER A 45 -3.14 -14.30 -10.33
N LYS A 46 -3.45 -15.05 -11.39
CA LYS A 46 -4.78 -15.67 -11.60
C LYS A 46 -4.93 -17.01 -10.87
N SER A 47 -3.82 -17.64 -10.47
CA SER A 47 -3.80 -18.97 -9.86
C SER A 47 -3.15 -19.00 -8.48
N GLU A 48 -2.20 -18.10 -8.23
CA GLU A 48 -1.44 -18.07 -6.99
C GLU A 48 -2.00 -17.03 -6.03
N ARG A 49 -1.86 -17.30 -4.73
CA ARG A 49 -2.18 -16.32 -3.70
C ARG A 49 -1.02 -15.33 -3.51
N ALA A 50 -1.34 -14.19 -2.90
CA ALA A 50 -0.36 -13.25 -2.38
C ALA A 50 -0.62 -13.01 -0.88
N ILE A 51 0.44 -12.91 -0.08
CA ILE A 51 0.35 -12.63 1.35
C ILE A 51 1.19 -11.41 1.68
N LEU A 52 0.52 -10.43 2.27
CA LEU A 52 1.12 -9.22 2.78
C LEU A 52 1.04 -9.23 4.31
N PHE A 53 2.18 -9.22 4.99
CA PHE A 53 2.25 -8.98 6.43
C PHE A 53 2.32 -7.48 6.66
N SER A 54 1.55 -6.94 7.61
CA SER A 54 1.63 -5.52 7.96
C SER A 54 1.78 -5.26 9.45
N ALA A 55 2.55 -4.22 9.77
CA ALA A 55 2.64 -3.63 11.10
C ALA A 55 2.12 -2.19 11.05
N GLN A 56 1.25 -1.82 11.98
CA GLN A 56 0.49 -0.55 11.94
C GLN A 56 0.39 0.11 13.32
N ASP A 57 0.30 1.44 13.34
CA ASP A 57 0.10 2.24 14.56
C ASP A 57 -1.39 2.39 14.98
N THR A 58 -2.29 1.66 14.32
CA THR A 58 -3.75 1.65 14.57
C THR A 58 -4.14 1.49 16.04
N PRO A 59 -3.54 0.57 16.85
CA PRO A 59 -3.90 0.44 18.26
C PRO A 59 -3.69 1.73 19.08
N VAL A 60 -2.61 2.47 18.80
CA VAL A 60 -2.31 3.74 19.48
C VAL A 60 -3.33 4.81 19.08
N LEU A 61 -3.65 4.92 17.80
CA LEU A 61 -4.63 5.89 17.29
C LEU A 61 -6.04 5.59 17.80
N ALA A 62 -6.42 4.32 17.93
CA ALA A 62 -7.69 3.90 18.50
C ALA A 62 -7.78 4.28 19.98
N ALA A 63 -6.73 3.99 20.77
CA ALA A 63 -6.68 4.34 22.20
C ALA A 63 -6.79 5.85 22.45
N LEU A 64 -6.25 6.68 21.56
CA LEU A 64 -6.32 8.14 21.64
C LEU A 64 -7.62 8.74 21.06
N GLY A 65 -8.53 7.91 20.54
CA GLY A 65 -9.76 8.38 19.86
C GLY A 65 -9.50 9.13 18.55
N LYS A 66 -8.30 8.95 17.98
CA LYS A 66 -7.83 9.63 16.76
C LYS A 66 -7.94 8.78 15.50
N TYR A 67 -8.31 7.50 15.62
CA TYR A 67 -8.55 6.65 14.46
C TYR A 67 -9.68 7.20 13.57
N ARG A 68 -9.44 7.20 12.26
CA ARG A 68 -10.32 7.64 11.20
C ARG A 68 -10.04 6.82 9.95
N GLU A 69 -11.09 6.53 9.20
CA GLU A 69 -11.05 5.82 7.94
C GLU A 69 -12.04 6.48 6.97
N GLU A 70 -11.67 6.47 5.69
CA GLU A 70 -12.48 7.01 4.60
C GLU A 70 -12.26 6.11 3.39
N ALA A 71 -13.35 5.71 2.73
CA ALA A 71 -13.32 4.97 1.48
C ALA A 71 -13.36 5.95 0.30
N LEU A 72 -12.66 5.64 -0.78
CA LEU A 72 -12.67 6.47 -1.98
C LEU A 72 -14.07 6.43 -2.63
N ALA A 73 -14.76 7.56 -2.65
CA ALA A 73 -16.14 7.63 -3.16
C ALA A 73 -16.24 7.67 -4.70
N THR A 74 -15.14 7.97 -5.39
CA THR A 74 -15.09 8.12 -6.85
C THR A 74 -14.55 6.87 -7.53
N ASN A 75 -14.77 6.76 -8.85
CA ASN A 75 -14.21 5.70 -9.70
C ASN A 75 -14.40 4.28 -9.13
N ASN A 76 -15.58 4.01 -8.56
CA ASN A 76 -15.94 2.76 -7.91
C ASN A 76 -14.94 2.28 -6.84
N GLY A 77 -14.29 3.21 -6.14
CA GLY A 77 -13.32 2.90 -5.09
C GLY A 77 -11.89 2.71 -5.57
N PHE A 78 -11.62 2.81 -6.88
CA PHE A 78 -10.28 2.63 -7.46
C PHE A 78 -9.59 3.96 -7.72
N GLN A 79 -8.30 4.06 -7.43
CA GLN A 79 -7.55 5.26 -7.75
C GLN A 79 -7.22 5.32 -9.25
N THR A 80 -7.11 6.52 -9.81
CA THR A 80 -6.44 6.71 -11.10
C THR A 80 -4.93 6.63 -10.88
N VAL A 81 -4.27 5.66 -11.52
CA VAL A 81 -2.81 5.53 -11.53
C VAL A 81 -2.22 6.66 -12.38
N LYS A 82 -1.37 7.48 -11.76
CA LYS A 82 -0.69 8.62 -12.38
C LYS A 82 0.71 8.26 -12.86
N GLU A 83 1.39 7.39 -12.12
CA GLU A 83 2.74 6.91 -12.43
C GLU A 83 2.99 5.54 -11.76
N THR A 84 4.04 4.86 -12.21
CA THR A 84 4.57 3.65 -11.56
C THR A 84 5.91 4.01 -10.93
N PHE A 85 6.11 3.57 -9.69
CA PHE A 85 7.34 3.75 -8.94
C PHE A 85 8.50 3.07 -9.66
N ASP A 86 9.60 3.80 -9.78
CA ASP A 86 10.82 3.35 -10.44
C ASP A 86 11.93 3.22 -9.39
N VAL A 87 12.32 1.97 -9.12
CA VAL A 87 13.34 1.62 -8.13
C VAL A 87 14.72 2.16 -8.54
N GLU A 88 15.08 2.10 -9.83
CA GLU A 88 16.38 2.59 -10.30
C GLU A 88 16.49 4.10 -10.11
N LYS A 89 15.41 4.82 -10.43
CA LYS A 89 15.32 6.25 -10.17
C LYS A 89 15.43 6.57 -8.68
N ALA A 90 14.82 5.78 -7.80
CA ALA A 90 14.89 6.00 -6.35
C ALA A 90 16.31 5.79 -5.79
N LEU A 91 17.01 4.76 -6.27
CA LEU A 91 18.39 4.46 -5.87
C LEU A 91 19.40 5.53 -6.35
N ALA A 92 19.12 6.21 -7.46
CA ALA A 92 19.96 7.29 -7.97
C ALA A 92 20.03 8.54 -7.07
N TYR A 93 19.15 8.64 -6.05
CA TYR A 93 19.12 9.75 -5.08
C TYR A 93 19.75 9.41 -3.73
N GLY A 94 20.30 8.20 -3.54
CA GLY A 94 21.00 7.77 -2.31
C GLY A 94 22.51 7.73 -2.48
#